data_AF-A0A7S2WV76-F1
#
_entry.id   AF-A0A7S2WV76-F1
#
_cell.length_a   1.000
_cell.length_b   1.000
_cell.length_c   1.000
_cell.angle_alpha   90.00
_cell.angle_beta   90.00
_cell.angle_gamma   90.00
#
_symmetry.space_group_name_H-M   'P 1'
#
loop_
_entity.id
_entity.type
_entity.pdbx_description
1 polymer ?
#
loop_
_entity_poly.entity_id
_entity_poly.type
_entity_poly.pdbx_seq_one_letter_code
_entity_poly.pdbx_strand_id
1 'polypeptide(L)'
;TKAPVLAVSGGQQSDAEFRQALIRVGLAVAASCAFGCGVWAVKGRTSALEFFAGYLVEQSLSVDNIFVFVLLFDYFKVPLALQPKALQWGIIGAVVMRAIMIVFGVAAIKHFRPVILVFAGILMASAVKLFFENEAEEDLSENAVMRIAKSLCPSVDYFDGSNFFTMVNGVRRATPLLLCVVCIELSDFVFAVDSIPAVLSISKDQLIVLSSNIFAIMALRSLYTLVARAVNDLPYLRPAVALILGFVGTEMAL
;
A
#
# COMPACT_ATOMS: atom_id res chain seq x y z
N THR A 1 -3.52 29.13 -43.02
CA THR A 1 -2.54 29.34 -41.93
C THR A 1 -2.97 28.48 -40.75
N LYS A 2 -2.44 27.26 -40.61
CA LYS A 2 -2.70 26.38 -39.46
C LYS A 2 -1.44 26.33 -38.61
N ALA A 3 -1.54 26.76 -37.36
CA ALA A 3 -0.47 26.71 -36.37
C ALA A 3 -0.22 25.25 -35.90
N PRO A 4 1.02 24.88 -35.56
CA PRO A 4 1.34 23.59 -34.94
C PRO A 4 1.36 23.75 -33.42
N VAL A 5 0.58 22.97 -32.67
CA VAL A 5 0.62 23.02 -31.20
C VAL A 5 0.50 21.61 -30.61
N LEU A 6 1.62 21.19 -30.01
CA LEU A 6 1.79 20.22 -28.91
C LEU A 6 1.61 18.73 -29.19
N ALA A 7 2.69 18.10 -29.69
CA ALA A 7 2.93 16.66 -29.58
C ALA A 7 4.28 16.33 -28.90
N VAL A 8 4.82 17.22 -28.06
CA VAL A 8 6.18 17.07 -27.46
C VAL A 8 6.19 16.99 -25.92
N SER A 9 5.06 17.20 -25.23
CA SER A 9 5.08 17.32 -23.75
C SER A 9 4.95 16.00 -22.97
N GLY A 10 4.49 14.90 -23.58
CA GLY A 10 4.22 13.65 -22.87
C GLY A 10 5.47 12.88 -22.42
N GLY A 11 6.54 12.88 -23.24
CA GLY A 11 7.78 12.16 -22.93
C GLY A 11 8.67 12.86 -21.92
N GLN A 12 8.85 14.18 -22.04
CA GLN A 12 9.76 14.95 -21.17
C GLN A 12 9.24 15.11 -19.73
N GLN A 13 7.93 15.21 -19.55
CA GLN A 13 7.30 15.29 -18.23
C GLN A 13 7.40 13.94 -17.51
N SER A 14 7.34 12.84 -18.26
CA SER A 14 7.54 11.49 -17.75
C SER A 14 8.98 11.27 -17.26
N ASP A 15 9.99 11.57 -18.07
CA ASP A 15 11.39 11.35 -17.70
C ASP A 15 11.83 12.18 -16.49
N ALA A 16 11.33 13.41 -16.37
CA ALA A 16 11.61 14.28 -15.22
C ALA A 16 11.05 13.71 -13.91
N GLU A 17 9.82 13.20 -13.93
CA GLU A 17 9.21 12.54 -12.77
C GLU A 17 9.93 11.23 -12.39
N PHE A 18 10.40 10.46 -13.38
CA PHE A 18 11.17 9.24 -13.14
C PHE A 18 12.50 9.56 -12.46
N ARG A 19 13.22 10.55 -12.98
CA ARG A 19 14.48 11.03 -12.39
C ARG A 19 14.27 11.55 -10.98
N GLN A 20 13.19 12.28 -10.73
CA GLN A 20 12.83 12.73 -9.39
C GLN A 20 12.49 11.57 -8.44
N ALA A 21 11.78 10.55 -8.92
CA ALA A 21 11.48 9.36 -8.14
C ALA A 21 12.76 8.59 -7.77
N LEU A 22 13.69 8.40 -8.71
CA LEU A 22 15.00 7.80 -8.45
C LEU A 22 15.82 8.59 -7.43
N ILE A 23 15.86 9.92 -7.54
CA ILE A 23 16.55 10.77 -6.56
C ILE A 23 15.92 10.62 -5.18
N ARG A 24 14.59 10.58 -5.08
CA ARG A 24 13.88 10.39 -3.79
C ARG A 24 14.17 9.03 -3.17
N VAL A 25 14.20 7.95 -3.97
CA VAL A 25 14.62 6.61 -3.49
C VAL A 25 16.07 6.67 -3.00
N GLY A 26 16.99 7.23 -3.80
CA GLY A 26 18.39 7.35 -3.42
C GLY A 26 18.60 8.14 -2.13
N LEU A 27 17.87 9.24 -1.95
CA LEU A 27 17.88 10.04 -0.72
C LEU A 27 17.31 9.27 0.48
N ALA A 28 16.23 8.51 0.30
CA ALA A 28 15.67 7.69 1.36
C ALA A 28 16.65 6.60 1.81
N VAL A 29 17.25 5.88 0.86
CA VAL A 29 18.28 4.86 1.14
C VAL A 29 19.50 5.49 1.80
N ALA A 30 19.97 6.65 1.31
CA ALA A 30 21.10 7.35 1.91
C ALA A 30 20.80 7.80 3.35
N ALA A 31 19.57 8.27 3.62
CA ALA A 31 19.14 8.63 4.97
C ALA A 31 19.12 7.41 5.90
N SER A 32 18.61 6.26 5.43
CA SER A 32 18.65 4.99 6.18
C SER A 32 20.09 4.56 6.48
N CYS A 33 20.99 4.65 5.51
CA CYS A 33 22.41 4.35 5.69
C CYS A 33 23.08 5.30 6.69
N ALA A 34 22.82 6.60 6.58
CA ALA A 34 23.35 7.60 7.51
C ALA A 34 22.87 7.34 8.94
N PHE A 35 21.59 7.01 9.12
CA PHE A 35 21.05 6.63 10.42
C PHE A 35 21.69 5.35 10.96
N GLY A 36 21.84 4.31 10.13
CA GLY A 36 22.52 3.07 10.52
C GLY A 36 23.98 3.28 10.93
N CYS A 37 24.71 4.17 10.25
CA CYS A 37 26.04 4.61 10.68
C CYS A 37 26.02 5.37 12.02
N GLY A 38 24.99 6.18 12.26
CA GLY A 38 24.77 6.83 13.56
C GLY A 38 24.50 5.81 14.68
N VAL A 39 23.67 4.80 14.42
CA VAL A 39 23.44 3.67 15.33
C VAL A 39 24.74 2.94 15.62
N TRP A 40 25.57 2.72 14.60
CA TRP A 40 26.89 2.11 14.78
C TRP A 40 27.79 2.90 15.72
N ALA A 41 27.83 4.23 15.57
CA ALA A 41 28.64 5.11 16.41
C ALA A 41 28.16 5.16 17.88
N VAL A 42 26.84 5.11 18.12
CA VAL A 42 26.25 5.29 19.46
C VAL A 42 26.01 3.96 20.20
N LYS A 43 25.50 2.94 19.51
CA LYS A 43 25.11 1.63 20.07
C LYS A 43 26.02 0.47 19.67
N GLY A 44 26.96 0.69 18.75
CA GLY A 44 27.94 -0.31 18.32
C GLY A 44 27.47 -1.19 17.16
N ARG A 45 28.33 -2.15 16.79
CA ARG A 45 28.19 -2.97 15.57
C ARG A 45 26.93 -3.83 15.55
N THR A 46 26.58 -4.45 16.67
CA THR A 46 25.46 -5.39 16.74
C THR A 46 24.14 -4.68 16.44
N SER A 47 23.85 -3.55 17.11
CA SER A 47 22.62 -2.79 16.88
C SER A 47 22.55 -2.18 15.47
N ALA A 48 23.69 -1.83 14.87
CA ALA A 48 23.70 -1.36 13.49
C ALA A 48 23.36 -2.49 12.50
N LEU A 49 23.90 -3.70 12.70
CA LEU A 49 23.56 -4.86 11.89
C LEU A 49 22.08 -5.25 12.06
N GLU A 50 21.56 -5.20 13.29
CA GLU A 50 20.14 -5.41 13.56
C GLU A 50 19.26 -4.38 12.86
N PHE A 51 19.65 -3.10 12.87
CA PHE A 51 18.96 -2.04 12.12
C PHE A 51 18.94 -2.33 10.62
N PHE A 52 20.09 -2.64 10.02
CA PHE A 52 20.17 -2.92 8.59
C PHE A 52 19.44 -4.20 8.20
N ALA A 53 19.52 -5.25 9.02
CA ALA A 53 18.80 -6.49 8.81
C ALA A 53 17.28 -6.28 8.87
N GLY A 54 16.80 -5.58 9.92
CA GLY A 54 15.38 -5.21 10.04
C GLY A 54 14.92 -4.32 8.89
N TYR A 55 15.74 -3.35 8.48
CA TYR A 55 15.47 -2.47 7.35
C TYR A 55 15.33 -3.26 6.04
N LEU A 56 16.25 -4.17 5.75
CA LEU A 56 16.22 -4.96 4.51
C LEU A 56 15.07 -5.96 4.48
N VAL A 57 14.78 -6.62 5.60
CA VAL A 57 13.63 -7.51 5.71
C VAL A 57 12.35 -6.73 5.48
N GLU A 58 12.18 -5.59 6.15
CA GLU A 58 10.99 -4.77 5.97
C GLU A 58 10.89 -4.19 4.56
N GLN A 59 12.01 -3.70 4.01
CA GLN A 59 12.05 -3.16 2.65
C GLN A 59 11.65 -4.20 1.61
N SER A 60 12.01 -5.47 1.81
CA SER A 60 11.66 -6.58 0.92
C SER A 60 10.18 -6.89 1.00
N LEU A 61 9.62 -7.02 2.20
CA LEU A 61 8.19 -7.29 2.42
C LEU A 61 7.31 -6.10 2.00
N SER A 62 7.82 -4.88 2.13
CA SER A 62 7.17 -3.66 1.68
C SER A 62 7.01 -3.57 0.15
N VAL A 63 7.85 -4.26 -0.64
CA VAL A 63 7.66 -4.35 -2.11
C VAL A 63 6.38 -5.12 -2.43
N ASP A 64 6.08 -6.17 -1.67
CA ASP A 64 4.85 -6.95 -1.83
C ASP A 64 3.61 -6.07 -1.52
N ASN A 65 3.72 -5.17 -0.54
CA ASN A 65 2.65 -4.20 -0.22
C ASN A 65 2.36 -3.24 -1.38
N ILE A 66 3.37 -2.84 -2.15
CA ILE A 66 3.19 -1.95 -3.31
C ILE A 66 2.34 -2.64 -4.39
N PHE A 67 2.54 -3.94 -4.61
CA PHE A 67 1.70 -4.67 -5.55
C PHE A 67 0.24 -4.57 -5.12
N VAL A 68 -0.08 -4.92 -3.87
CA VAL A 68 -1.44 -4.80 -3.31
C VAL A 68 -2.03 -3.40 -3.48
N PHE A 69 -1.24 -2.34 -3.30
CA PHE A 69 -1.73 -0.97 -3.49
C PHE A 69 -2.11 -0.69 -4.95
N VAL A 70 -1.29 -1.13 -5.91
CA VAL A 70 -1.63 -1.03 -7.33
C VAL A 70 -2.93 -1.81 -7.62
N LEU A 71 -3.11 -3.00 -7.03
CA LEU A 71 -4.34 -3.78 -7.18
C LEU A 71 -5.57 -3.03 -6.67
N LEU A 72 -5.46 -2.43 -5.47
CA LEU A 72 -6.57 -1.69 -4.86
C LEU A 72 -6.90 -0.43 -5.65
N PHE A 73 -5.90 0.27 -6.19
CA PHE A 73 -6.16 1.44 -7.02
C PHE A 73 -6.84 1.10 -8.34
N ASP A 74 -6.46 0.00 -9.00
CA ASP A 74 -7.16 -0.50 -10.19
C ASP A 74 -8.59 -0.94 -9.86
N TYR A 75 -8.75 -1.70 -8.77
CA TYR A 75 -10.04 -2.19 -8.30
C TYR A 75 -11.05 -1.06 -8.04
N PHE A 76 -10.64 -0.05 -7.26
CA PHE A 76 -11.48 1.11 -6.96
C PHE A 76 -11.49 2.14 -8.10
N LYS A 77 -10.80 1.88 -9.21
CA LYS A 77 -10.61 2.80 -10.34
C LYS A 77 -10.15 4.19 -9.88
N VAL A 78 -9.20 4.23 -8.93
CA VAL A 78 -8.70 5.48 -8.34
C VAL A 78 -7.91 6.26 -9.40
N PRO A 79 -8.34 7.49 -9.76
CA PRO A 79 -7.63 8.32 -10.71
C PRO A 79 -6.18 8.56 -10.29
N LEU A 80 -5.25 8.57 -11.26
CA LEU A 80 -3.81 8.79 -11.02
C LEU A 80 -3.53 10.04 -10.17
N ALA A 81 -4.34 11.10 -10.30
CA ALA A 81 -4.21 12.33 -9.52
C ALA A 81 -4.51 12.15 -8.01
N LEU A 82 -5.29 11.13 -7.64
CA LEU A 82 -5.70 10.86 -6.26
C LEU A 82 -4.86 9.78 -5.57
N GLN A 83 -4.15 8.94 -6.34
CA GLN A 83 -3.28 7.89 -5.81
C GLN A 83 -2.20 8.41 -4.83
N PRO A 84 -1.50 9.54 -5.08
CA PRO A 84 -0.53 10.07 -4.12
C PRO A 84 -1.13 10.42 -2.77
N LYS A 85 -2.39 10.88 -2.75
CA LYS A 85 -3.11 11.21 -1.52
C LYS A 85 -3.47 9.94 -0.75
N ALA A 86 -4.04 8.95 -1.44
CA ALA A 86 -4.38 7.67 -0.81
C ALA A 86 -3.13 6.97 -0.26
N LEU A 87 -2.03 6.98 -1.03
CA LEU A 87 -0.75 6.42 -0.61
C LEU A 87 -0.16 7.14 0.61
N GLN A 88 -0.28 8.46 0.68
CA GLN A 88 0.18 9.22 1.85
C GLN A 88 -0.58 8.81 3.11
N TRP A 89 -1.91 8.69 3.04
CA TRP A 89 -2.71 8.25 4.19
C TRP A 89 -2.43 6.80 4.55
N GLY A 90 -2.34 5.90 3.56
CA GLY A 90 -1.99 4.50 3.78
C GLY A 90 -0.61 4.33 4.44
N ILE A 91 0.40 5.08 4.02
CA ILE A 91 1.74 5.07 4.63
C ILE A 91 1.70 5.57 6.08
N ILE A 92 0.97 6.65 6.35
CA ILE A 92 0.84 7.19 7.71
C ILE A 92 0.13 6.16 8.61
N GLY A 93 -0.97 5.58 8.13
CA GLY A 93 -1.71 4.53 8.83
C GLY A 93 -0.83 3.31 9.12
N ALA A 94 -0.10 2.82 8.11
CA ALA A 94 0.85 1.72 8.24
C ALA A 94 1.90 1.97 9.33
N VAL A 95 2.57 3.13 9.29
CA VAL A 95 3.58 3.48 10.31
C VAL A 95 2.98 3.50 11.72
N VAL A 96 1.79 4.08 11.88
CA VAL A 96 1.10 4.13 13.18
C VAL A 96 0.72 2.74 13.66
N MET A 97 0.09 1.94 12.81
CA MET A 97 -0.33 0.57 13.13
C MET A 97 0.86 -0.31 13.49
N ARG A 98 1.95 -0.21 12.73
CA ARG A 98 3.19 -0.95 13.02
C ARG A 98 3.84 -0.50 14.31
N ALA A 99 3.88 0.81 14.59
CA ALA A 99 4.37 1.30 15.88
C ALA A 99 3.56 0.71 17.05
N ILE A 100 2.23 0.67 16.93
CA ILE A 100 1.35 0.04 17.92
C ILE A 100 1.68 -1.46 18.05
N MET A 101 1.71 -2.21 16.95
CA MET A 101 1.99 -3.65 16.97
C MET A 101 3.39 -3.99 17.50
N ILE A 102 4.40 -3.16 17.24
CA ILE A 102 5.77 -3.34 17.76
C ILE A 102 5.80 -3.08 19.27
N VAL A 103 5.17 -2.00 19.74
CA VAL A 103 5.15 -1.62 21.16
C VAL A 103 4.37 -2.63 21.99
N PHE A 104 3.18 -3.03 21.54
CA PHE A 104 2.32 -3.99 22.24
C PHE A 104 2.69 -5.46 21.94
N GLY A 105 3.56 -5.70 20.95
CA GLY A 105 4.03 -7.01 20.52
C GLY A 105 2.93 -7.90 19.91
N VAL A 106 3.30 -9.15 19.64
CA VAL A 106 2.43 -10.19 19.03
C VAL A 106 1.16 -10.47 19.86
N ALA A 107 1.14 -10.08 21.13
CA ALA A 107 -0.03 -10.21 22.00
C ALA A 107 -1.24 -9.38 21.49
N ALA A 108 -1.00 -8.22 20.85
CA ALA A 108 -2.06 -7.41 20.27
C ALA A 108 -2.77 -8.11 19.10
N ILE A 109 -2.03 -8.95 18.34
CA ILE A 109 -2.50 -9.55 17.09
C ILE A 109 -3.61 -10.59 17.33
N LYS A 110 -3.52 -11.36 18.42
CA LYS A 110 -4.44 -12.48 18.70
C LYS A 110 -5.90 -12.07 18.84
N HIS A 111 -6.19 -10.81 19.14
CA HIS A 111 -7.57 -10.31 19.31
C HIS A 111 -8.26 -9.90 17.99
N PHE A 112 -7.52 -9.72 16.90
CA PHE A 112 -8.07 -9.21 15.63
C PHE A 112 -8.45 -10.29 14.61
N ARG A 113 -8.29 -11.58 14.96
CA ARG A 113 -8.57 -12.72 14.05
C ARG A 113 -9.95 -12.69 13.35
N PRO A 114 -11.06 -12.29 14.00
CA PRO A 114 -12.36 -12.19 13.33
C PRO A 114 -12.39 -11.16 12.20
N VAL A 115 -11.72 -10.02 12.38
CA VAL A 115 -11.65 -8.94 11.38
C VAL A 115 -10.83 -9.40 10.18
N ILE A 116 -9.70 -10.07 10.45
CA ILE A 116 -8.81 -10.65 9.43
C ILE A 116 -9.58 -11.68 8.58
N LEU A 117 -10.35 -12.59 9.19
CA LEU A 117 -11.11 -13.62 8.46
C LEU A 117 -12.20 -13.05 7.56
N VAL A 118 -12.91 -12.00 8.00
CA VAL A 118 -13.90 -11.31 7.16
C VAL A 118 -13.21 -10.71 5.93
N PHE A 119 -12.04 -10.09 6.13
CA PHE A 119 -11.28 -9.47 5.06
C PHE A 119 -10.68 -10.51 4.09
N ALA A 120 -10.22 -11.65 4.60
CA ALA A 120 -9.75 -12.80 3.84
C ALA A 120 -10.82 -13.29 2.85
N GLY A 121 -12.06 -13.46 3.33
CA GLY A 121 -13.19 -13.86 2.50
C GLY A 121 -13.52 -12.83 1.42
N ILE A 122 -13.38 -11.53 1.71
CA ILE A 122 -13.60 -10.45 0.74
C ILE A 122 -12.54 -10.49 -0.38
N LEU A 123 -11.27 -10.67 -0.03
CA LEU A 123 -10.18 -10.73 -1.01
C LEU A 123 -10.29 -11.99 -1.88
N MET A 124 -10.60 -13.15 -1.29
CA MET A 124 -10.85 -14.38 -2.05
C MET A 124 -12.02 -14.25 -3.02
N ALA A 125 -13.14 -13.65 -2.60
CA ALA A 125 -14.28 -13.43 -3.49
C ALA A 125 -13.92 -12.51 -4.66
N SER A 126 -13.11 -11.48 -4.40
CA SER A 126 -12.63 -10.53 -5.43
C SER A 126 -11.63 -11.18 -6.39
N ALA A 127 -10.73 -12.03 -5.88
CA ALA A 127 -9.77 -12.81 -6.65
C ALA A 127 -10.47 -13.73 -7.66
N VAL A 128 -11.44 -14.52 -7.19
CA VAL A 128 -12.22 -15.44 -8.02
C VAL A 128 -12.95 -14.68 -9.11
N LYS A 129 -13.65 -13.59 -8.77
CA LYS A 129 -14.39 -12.79 -9.77
C LYS A 129 -13.48 -12.21 -10.86
N LEU A 130 -12.34 -11.64 -10.45
CA LEU A 130 -11.37 -11.06 -11.38
C LEU A 130 -10.70 -12.10 -12.30
N PHE A 131 -10.61 -13.35 -11.86
CA PHE A 131 -10.07 -14.46 -12.66
C PHE A 131 -11.06 -14.98 -13.72
N PHE A 132 -12.37 -14.80 -13.50
CA PHE A 132 -13.43 -15.37 -14.35
C PHE A 132 -14.16 -14.35 -15.24
N GLU A 133 -14.00 -13.04 -15.06
CA GLU A 133 -14.57 -12.00 -15.93
C GLU A 133 -13.60 -11.63 -17.09
N ASN A 134 -13.94 -12.08 -18.31
CA ASN A 134 -13.23 -11.75 -19.56
C ASN A 134 -13.83 -10.53 -20.27
N GLU A 135 -12.96 -9.66 -20.79
CA GLU A 135 -13.12 -8.70 -21.92
C GLU A 135 -14.51 -8.12 -22.28
N ALA A 136 -15.37 -7.80 -21.31
CA ALA A 136 -16.44 -6.84 -21.54
C ALA A 136 -16.00 -5.48 -20.99
N GLU A 137 -15.91 -4.47 -21.86
CA GLU A 137 -16.04 -3.06 -21.51
C GLU A 137 -17.42 -2.83 -20.89
N GLU A 138 -17.66 -3.30 -19.68
CA GLU A 138 -18.84 -2.98 -18.90
C GLU A 138 -18.46 -3.09 -17.43
N ASP A 139 -18.28 -1.93 -16.83
CA ASP A 139 -18.59 -1.66 -15.44
C ASP A 139 -18.41 -2.84 -14.44
N LEU A 140 -17.16 -2.98 -13.98
CA LEU A 140 -16.80 -3.51 -12.65
C LEU A 140 -17.53 -2.76 -11.48
N SER A 141 -18.44 -1.84 -11.79
CA SER A 141 -19.28 -1.07 -10.89
C SER A 141 -20.43 -1.89 -10.29
N GLU A 142 -20.64 -3.16 -10.66
CA GLU A 142 -21.67 -3.96 -10.01
C GLU A 142 -21.14 -5.15 -9.18
N ASN A 143 -21.16 -4.88 -7.86
CA ASN A 143 -21.58 -5.79 -6.81
C ASN A 143 -20.60 -6.92 -6.39
N ALA A 144 -19.77 -6.58 -5.39
CA ALA A 144 -19.52 -7.36 -4.16
C ALA A 144 -18.85 -6.45 -3.12
N VAL A 145 -17.70 -5.86 -3.46
CA VAL A 145 -16.98 -4.90 -2.59
C VAL A 145 -17.73 -3.58 -2.50
N MET A 146 -18.37 -3.08 -3.56
CA MET A 146 -19.18 -1.85 -3.47
C MET A 146 -20.44 -2.06 -2.60
N ARG A 147 -20.95 -3.29 -2.50
CA ARG A 147 -22.10 -3.65 -1.65
C ARG A 147 -21.72 -3.70 -0.17
N ILE A 148 -20.50 -4.16 0.13
CA ILE A 148 -19.94 -4.27 1.49
C ILE A 148 -19.32 -2.94 1.94
N ALA A 149 -18.71 -2.20 1.02
CA ALA A 149 -18.27 -0.83 1.26
C ALA A 149 -19.45 0.06 1.65
N LYS A 150 -20.60 -0.09 0.95
CA LYS A 150 -21.89 0.50 1.34
C LYS A 150 -22.43 -0.02 2.68
N SER A 151 -22.04 -1.22 3.13
CA SER A 151 -22.48 -1.79 4.43
C SER A 151 -21.57 -1.39 5.61
N LEU A 152 -20.30 -1.10 5.38
CA LEU A 152 -19.36 -0.56 6.38
C LEU A 152 -19.57 0.95 6.58
N CYS A 153 -19.90 1.68 5.52
CA CYS A 153 -20.27 3.10 5.58
C CYS A 153 -21.15 3.44 4.36
N PRO A 154 -22.25 4.21 4.48
CA PRO A 154 -23.01 4.62 3.31
C PRO A 154 -22.09 5.37 2.35
N SER A 155 -21.73 4.75 1.22
CA SER A 155 -20.78 5.30 0.27
C SER A 155 -21.45 5.77 -1.02
N VAL A 156 -20.75 6.64 -1.74
CA VAL A 156 -21.11 7.04 -3.10
C VAL A 156 -20.24 6.31 -4.12
N ASP A 157 -20.75 6.17 -5.34
CA ASP A 157 -20.08 5.45 -6.43
C ASP A 157 -19.20 6.39 -7.30
N TYR A 158 -19.06 7.66 -6.90
CA TYR A 158 -18.26 8.66 -7.61
C TYR A 158 -17.18 9.29 -6.70
N PHE A 159 -16.08 9.73 -7.32
CA PHE A 159 -15.05 10.49 -6.64
C PHE A 159 -15.46 11.97 -6.55
N ASP A 160 -15.52 12.50 -5.33
CA ASP A 160 -15.71 13.93 -5.07
C ASP A 160 -14.35 14.63 -4.91
N GLY A 161 -13.66 14.81 -6.04
CA GLY A 161 -12.31 15.35 -6.06
C GLY A 161 -11.37 14.59 -5.12
N SER A 162 -10.71 15.29 -4.21
CA SER A 162 -9.84 14.68 -3.20
C SER A 162 -10.54 14.39 -1.86
N ASN A 163 -11.85 14.61 -1.75
CA ASN A 163 -12.56 14.49 -0.48
C ASN A 163 -12.82 13.01 -0.12
N PHE A 164 -12.62 12.67 1.15
CA PHE A 164 -12.93 11.33 1.69
C PHE A 164 -14.42 11.15 2.02
N PHE A 165 -15.11 12.26 2.25
CA PHE A 165 -16.53 12.31 2.52
C PHE A 165 -17.19 13.29 1.57
N THR A 166 -18.37 12.93 1.10
CA THR A 166 -19.24 13.82 0.33
C THR A 166 -20.60 13.93 1.02
N MET A 167 -21.32 15.00 0.73
CA MET A 167 -22.68 15.22 1.26
C MET A 167 -23.68 14.86 0.18
N VAL A 168 -24.47 13.80 0.40
CA VAL A 168 -25.57 13.42 -0.50
C VAL A 168 -26.87 13.47 0.27
N ASN A 169 -27.82 14.30 -0.19
CA ASN A 169 -29.14 14.48 0.42
C ASN A 169 -29.06 14.81 1.93
N GLY A 170 -28.10 15.66 2.34
CA GLY A 170 -27.92 16.07 3.73
C GLY A 170 -27.21 15.04 4.63
N VAL A 171 -26.85 13.87 4.11
CA VAL A 171 -26.14 12.80 4.85
C VAL A 171 -24.69 12.70 4.38
N ARG A 172 -23.74 12.64 5.32
CA ARG A 172 -22.32 12.37 5.00
C ARG A 172 -22.16 10.93 4.52
N ARG A 173 -21.55 10.77 3.35
CA ARG A 173 -21.25 9.48 2.75
C ARG A 173 -19.77 9.37 2.44
N ALA A 174 -19.22 8.16 2.57
CA ALA A 174 -17.83 7.87 2.23
C ALA A 174 -17.63 7.86 0.70
N THR A 175 -16.50 8.36 0.22
CA THR A 175 -16.12 8.23 -1.20
C THR A 175 -15.35 6.92 -1.44
N PRO A 176 -15.27 6.43 -2.69
CA PRO A 176 -14.45 5.25 -3.03
C PRO A 176 -12.97 5.43 -2.62
N LEU A 177 -12.48 6.67 -2.57
CA LEU A 177 -11.14 6.98 -2.11
C LEU A 177 -10.91 6.62 -0.64
N LEU A 178 -11.88 6.87 0.24
CA LEU A 178 -11.78 6.50 1.66
C LEU A 178 -11.76 4.98 1.82
N LEU A 179 -12.64 4.30 1.10
CA LEU A 179 -12.73 2.85 1.12
C LEU A 179 -11.43 2.19 0.63
N CYS A 180 -10.83 2.72 -0.43
CA CYS A 180 -9.54 2.30 -0.92
C CYS A 180 -8.43 2.46 0.14
N VAL A 181 -8.37 3.61 0.83
CA VAL A 181 -7.39 3.84 1.91
C VAL A 181 -7.59 2.88 3.07
N VAL A 182 -8.83 2.63 3.49
CA VAL A 182 -9.14 1.64 4.54
C VAL A 182 -8.68 0.25 4.13
N CYS A 183 -8.91 -0.17 2.88
CA CYS A 183 -8.43 -1.45 2.39
C CYS A 183 -6.90 -1.53 2.37
N ILE A 184 -6.21 -0.45 1.99
CA ILE A 184 -4.75 -0.34 2.03
C ILE A 184 -4.23 -0.55 3.46
N GLU A 185 -4.83 0.14 4.44
CA GLU A 185 -4.43 0.02 5.86
C GLU A 185 -4.68 -1.39 6.42
N LEU A 186 -5.81 -2.01 6.05
CA LEU A 186 -6.13 -3.37 6.47
C LEU A 186 -5.19 -4.40 5.85
N SER A 187 -4.84 -4.24 4.57
CA SER A 187 -3.84 -5.09 3.93
C SER A 187 -2.46 -4.94 4.56
N ASP A 188 -2.00 -3.73 4.88
CA ASP A 188 -0.72 -3.55 5.59
C ASP A 188 -0.75 -4.17 7.00
N PHE A 189 -1.86 -4.03 7.73
CA PHE A 189 -2.03 -4.67 9.04
C PHE A 189 -1.86 -6.19 8.95
N VAL A 190 -2.43 -6.81 7.92
CA VAL A 190 -2.29 -8.24 7.65
C VAL A 190 -0.84 -8.60 7.38
N PHE A 191 -0.16 -7.90 6.48
CA PHE A 191 1.26 -8.16 6.20
C PHE A 191 2.14 -7.94 7.43
N ALA A 192 1.76 -6.99 8.30
CA ALA A 192 2.42 -6.74 9.56
C ALA A 192 2.27 -7.91 10.56
N VAL A 193 1.25 -8.77 10.41
CA VAL A 193 1.09 -9.95 11.27
C VAL A 193 2.24 -10.93 11.14
N ASP A 194 2.78 -11.09 9.93
CA ASP A 194 3.90 -12.01 9.67
C ASP A 194 5.25 -11.29 9.69
N SER A 195 5.31 -10.04 9.21
CA SER A 195 6.55 -9.28 9.15
C SER A 195 7.04 -8.81 10.52
N ILE A 196 6.14 -8.45 11.45
CA ILE A 196 6.55 -7.96 12.77
C ILE A 196 7.19 -9.06 13.63
N PRO A 197 6.63 -10.27 13.76
CA PRO A 197 7.32 -11.37 14.43
C PRO A 197 8.69 -11.67 13.81
N ALA A 198 8.81 -11.60 12.47
CA ALA A 198 10.07 -11.79 11.79
C ALA A 198 11.10 -10.73 12.21
N VAL A 199 10.74 -9.44 12.21
CA VAL A 199 11.67 -8.37 12.61
C VAL A 199 11.98 -8.40 14.13
N LEU A 200 11.02 -8.73 14.98
CA LEU A 200 11.23 -8.92 16.43
C LEU A 200 12.08 -10.16 16.77
N SER A 201 12.29 -11.06 15.80
CA SER A 201 13.24 -12.17 15.92
C SER A 201 14.69 -11.71 15.68
N ILE A 202 14.89 -10.65 14.90
CA ILE A 202 16.20 -10.08 14.57
C ILE A 202 16.74 -9.26 15.76
N SER A 203 15.90 -8.41 16.35
CA SER A 203 16.29 -7.57 17.48
C SER A 203 15.22 -7.52 18.56
N LYS A 204 15.66 -7.45 19.81
CA LYS A 204 14.80 -7.20 20.98
C LYS A 204 14.72 -5.71 21.34
N ASP A 205 15.56 -4.87 20.73
CA ASP A 205 15.51 -3.43 20.94
C ASP A 205 14.39 -2.83 20.08
N GLN A 206 13.26 -2.51 20.73
CA GLN A 206 12.08 -1.94 20.07
C GLN A 206 12.39 -0.64 19.32
N LEU A 207 13.36 0.17 19.77
CA LEU A 207 13.72 1.40 19.06
C LEU A 207 14.46 1.11 17.75
N ILE A 208 15.28 0.05 17.72
CA ILE A 208 15.97 -0.39 16.50
C ILE A 208 14.97 -0.99 15.52
N VAL A 209 14.04 -1.81 16.01
CA VAL A 209 12.95 -2.37 15.20
C VAL A 209 12.06 -1.26 14.64
N LEU A 210 11.61 -0.32 15.47
CA LEU A 210 10.75 0.78 15.05
C LEU A 210 11.44 1.70 14.03
N SER A 211 12.68 2.11 14.31
CA SER A 211 13.43 2.98 13.39
C SER A 211 13.67 2.31 12.04
N SER A 212 14.13 1.06 12.02
CA SER A 212 14.35 0.33 10.76
C SER A 212 13.08 0.19 9.92
N ASN A 213 11.93 -0.05 10.56
CA ASN A 213 10.62 -0.14 9.89
C ASN A 213 10.19 1.20 9.28
N ILE A 214 10.31 2.29 10.06
CA ILE A 214 9.97 3.64 9.59
C ILE A 214 10.84 4.02 8.39
N PHE A 215 12.15 3.77 8.46
CA PHE A 215 13.08 4.05 7.36
C PHE A 215 12.76 3.24 6.09
N ALA A 216 12.34 1.97 6.22
CA ALA A 216 11.90 1.16 5.09
C ALA A 216 10.61 1.71 4.45
N ILE A 217 9.62 2.07 5.27
CA ILE A 217 8.32 2.56 4.79
C ILE A 217 8.40 3.97 4.19
N MET A 218 9.31 4.82 4.66
CA MET A 218 9.50 6.15 4.06
C MET A 218 9.93 6.09 2.58
N ALA A 219 10.63 5.03 2.16
CA ALA A 219 11.04 4.83 0.77
C ALA A 219 9.87 4.39 -0.14
N LEU A 220 8.76 3.92 0.44
CA LEU A 220 7.63 3.31 -0.27
C LEU A 220 6.95 4.27 -1.25
N ARG A 221 6.79 5.55 -0.89
CA ARG A 221 6.12 6.54 -1.76
C ARG A 221 6.86 6.72 -3.09
N SER A 222 8.18 6.84 -3.02
CA SER A 222 9.02 6.98 -4.21
C SER A 222 9.09 5.69 -5.00
N LEU A 223 9.11 4.54 -4.31
CA LEU A 223 9.13 3.23 -4.95
C LEU A 223 7.82 2.94 -5.69
N TYR A 224 6.66 3.29 -5.11
CA TYR A 224 5.36 3.20 -5.77
C TYR A 224 5.33 3.99 -7.08
N THR A 225 5.88 5.20 -7.13
CA THR A 225 5.90 5.99 -8.38
C THR A 225 6.70 5.30 -9.49
N LEU A 226 7.77 4.58 -9.13
CA LEU A 226 8.55 3.79 -10.09
C LEU A 226 7.79 2.53 -10.53
N VAL A 227 7.20 1.80 -9.57
CA VAL A 227 6.49 0.55 -9.81
C VAL A 227 5.19 0.76 -10.58
N ALA A 228 4.38 1.76 -10.20
CA ALA A 228 3.12 2.09 -10.88
C ALA A 228 3.33 2.38 -12.37
N ARG A 229 4.48 2.94 -12.75
CA ARG A 229 4.85 3.13 -14.14
C ARG A 229 5.16 1.83 -14.86
N ALA A 230 6.00 0.99 -14.26
CA ALA A 230 6.35 -0.31 -14.82
C ALA A 230 5.12 -1.22 -14.95
N VAL A 231 4.17 -1.10 -14.01
CA VAL A 231 2.95 -1.92 -13.97
C VAL A 231 1.91 -1.50 -15.01
N ASN A 232 1.83 -0.21 -15.38
CA ASN A 232 0.94 0.23 -16.46
C ASN A 232 1.30 -0.38 -17.83
N ASP A 233 2.54 -0.85 -18.00
CA ASP A 233 3.00 -1.49 -19.24
C ASP A 233 2.80 -3.02 -19.23
N LEU A 234 2.24 -3.61 -18.16
CA LEU A 234 2.08 -5.06 -18.02
C LEU A 234 0.70 -5.53 -18.51
N PRO A 235 0.62 -6.27 -19.65
CA PRO A 235 -0.66 -6.75 -20.20
C PRO A 235 -1.34 -7.82 -19.34
N TYR A 236 -0.62 -8.45 -18.42
CA TYR A 236 -1.14 -9.50 -17.53
C TYR A 236 -1.43 -9.01 -16.11
N LEU A 237 -1.61 -7.70 -15.93
CA LEU A 237 -1.85 -7.14 -14.61
C LEU A 237 -3.08 -7.77 -13.95
N ARG A 238 -4.23 -7.80 -14.63
CA ARG A 238 -5.47 -8.40 -14.09
C ARG A 238 -5.35 -9.87 -13.63
N PRO A 239 -4.84 -10.81 -14.44
CA PRO A 239 -4.68 -12.19 -13.96
C PRO A 239 -3.63 -12.32 -12.86
N ALA A 240 -2.55 -11.53 -12.88
CA ALA A 240 -1.59 -11.47 -11.76
C ALA A 240 -2.24 -10.94 -10.47
N VAL A 241 -3.10 -9.91 -10.60
CA VAL A 241 -3.88 -9.34 -9.49
C VAL A 241 -4.79 -10.38 -8.87
N ALA A 242 -5.54 -11.12 -9.69
CA ALA A 242 -6.46 -12.15 -9.23
C ALA A 242 -5.73 -13.29 -8.48
N LEU A 243 -4.56 -13.69 -8.98
CA LEU A 243 -3.73 -14.72 -8.36
C LEU A 243 -3.18 -14.27 -7.00
N ILE A 244 -2.67 -13.03 -6.91
CA ILE A 244 -2.15 -12.46 -5.65
C ILE A 244 -3.27 -12.26 -4.63
N LEU A 245 -4.43 -11.74 -5.03
CA LEU A 245 -5.60 -11.58 -4.14
C LEU A 245 -6.07 -12.94 -3.59
N GLY A 246 -6.05 -13.98 -4.43
CA GLY A 246 -6.38 -15.34 -4.01
C GLY A 246 -5.36 -15.88 -3.03
N PHE A 247 -4.07 -15.66 -3.30
CA PHE A 247 -2.97 -16.06 -2.42
C PHE A 247 -3.04 -15.35 -1.06
N VAL A 248 -3.12 -14.02 -1.02
CA VAL A 248 -3.22 -13.22 0.22
C VAL A 248 -4.49 -13.57 0.98
N GLY A 249 -5.64 -13.67 0.30
CA GLY A 249 -6.89 -14.09 0.94
C GLY A 249 -6.78 -15.48 1.57
N THR A 250 -6.07 -16.41 0.93
CA THR A 250 -5.85 -17.77 1.46
C THR A 250 -4.93 -17.77 2.67
N GLU A 251 -3.80 -17.05 2.62
CA GLU A 251 -2.88 -16.87 3.76
C GLU A 251 -3.63 -16.31 4.98
N MET A 252 -4.50 -15.31 4.78
CA MET A 252 -5.29 -14.71 5.85
C MET A 252 -6.35 -15.63 6.47
N ALA A 253 -6.78 -16.66 5.75
CA ALA A 253 -7.80 -17.59 6.20
C ALA A 253 -7.23 -18.77 7.02
N LEU A 254 -5.92 -19.04 6.89
CA LEU A 254 -5.18 -20.08 7.62
C LEU A 254 -4.74 -19.59 9.01
#